data_AF-A0A2M6WZT2-F1
#
_entry.id   AF-A0A2M6WZT2-F1
#
_cell.length_a   1.000
_cell.length_b   1.000
_cell.length_c   1.000
_cell.angle_alpha   90.00
_cell.angle_beta   90.00
_cell.angle_gamma   90.00
#
_symmetry.space_group_name_H-M   'P 1'
#
loop_
_entity.id
_entity.type
_entity.pdbx_description
1 polymer ?
#
loop_
_entity_poly.entity_id
_entity_poly.type
_entity_poly.pdbx_seq_one_letter_code
_entity_poly.pdbx_strand_id
1 'polypeptide(L)'
;MPLAKVAEKHKAAMVCVRHLTKSARDRAIYRGQGSIAYTAAARIVHLVGMNPDDKTKRVVVPIKNNLAPLEQGIEFQIEDGCFYWVVSHPSRLVCC
;
A
#
# COMPACT_ATOMS: atom_id res chain seq x y z
N MET A 1 7.62 -18.55 -6.96
CA MET A 1 6.95 -17.58 -7.87
C MET A 1 8.01 -16.96 -8.79
N PRO A 2 7.85 -16.97 -10.13
CA PRO A 2 8.88 -16.50 -11.07
C PRO A 2 9.35 -15.06 -10.82
N LEU A 3 8.41 -14.16 -10.53
CA LEU A 3 8.70 -12.75 -10.25
C LEU A 3 9.57 -12.54 -9.00
N ALA A 4 9.36 -13.34 -7.95
CA ALA A 4 10.19 -13.28 -6.74
C ALA A 4 11.65 -13.65 -7.03
N LYS A 5 11.89 -14.64 -7.89
CA LYS A 5 13.24 -15.04 -8.31
C LYS A 5 13.94 -13.93 -9.11
N VAL A 6 13.20 -13.19 -9.94
CA VAL A 6 13.74 -12.03 -10.67
C VAL A 6 14.15 -10.93 -9.69
N ALA A 7 13.25 -10.56 -8.76
CA ALA A 7 13.55 -9.55 -7.74
C ALA A 7 14.79 -9.92 -6.90
N GLU A 8 14.90 -11.19 -6.50
CA GLU A 8 16.05 -11.71 -5.75
C GLU A 8 17.35 -11.65 -6.56
N LYS A 9 17.34 -12.16 -7.81
CA LYS A 9 18.51 -12.15 -8.70
C LYS A 9 19.06 -10.73 -8.90
N HIS A 10 18.18 -9.74 -9.02
CA HIS A 10 18.56 -8.36 -9.27
C HIS A 10 18.68 -7.51 -8.00
N LYS A 11 18.49 -8.11 -6.81
CA LYS A 11 18.46 -7.39 -5.52
C LYS A 11 17.55 -6.16 -5.55
N ALA A 12 16.40 -6.28 -6.22
CA ALA A 12 15.48 -5.19 -6.48
C ALA A 12 14.16 -5.37 -5.71
N ALA A 13 13.57 -4.24 -5.31
CA ALA A 13 12.18 -4.22 -4.85
C ALA A 13 11.24 -4.30 -6.07
N MET A 14 10.22 -5.15 -6.00
CA MET A 14 9.19 -5.24 -7.02
C MET A 14 7.87 -4.69 -6.46
N VAL A 15 7.33 -3.68 -7.13
CA VAL A 15 6.04 -3.06 -6.79
C VAL A 15 4.99 -3.53 -7.79
N CYS A 16 3.88 -4.06 -7.28
CA CYS A 16 2.74 -4.48 -8.09
C CYS A 16 1.55 -3.58 -7.78
N VAL A 17 1.00 -2.92 -8.81
CA VAL A 17 -0.24 -2.15 -8.70
C VAL A 17 -1.39 -3.01 -9.19
N ARG A 18 -2.46 -3.07 -8.39
CA ARG A 18 -3.64 -3.89 -8.68
C ARG A 18 -4.92 -3.10 -8.40
N HIS A 19 -5.90 -3.26 -9.28
CA HIS A 19 -7.23 -2.71 -9.08
C HIS A 19 -7.95 -3.44 -7.94
N LEU A 20 -8.87 -2.73 -7.27
CA LEU A 20 -9.73 -3.32 -6.26
C LEU A 20 -10.98 -3.94 -6.88
N THR A 21 -11.51 -4.99 -6.26
CA THR A 21 -12.83 -5.54 -6.59
C THR A 21 -13.92 -4.51 -6.32
N LYS A 22 -15.01 -4.59 -7.08
CA LYS A 22 -16.20 -3.73 -6.91
C LYS A 22 -16.93 -4.01 -5.59
N SER A 23 -16.91 -5.25 -5.10
CA SER A 23 -17.45 -5.61 -3.79
C SER A 23 -16.53 -5.07 -2.68
N ALA A 24 -17.14 -4.36 -1.72
CA ALA A 24 -16.49 -3.89 -0.50
C ALA A 24 -16.83 -4.73 0.74
N ARG A 25 -17.61 -5.81 0.60
CA ARG A 25 -18.01 -6.66 1.75
C ARG A 25 -16.88 -7.56 2.26
N ASP A 26 -15.86 -7.80 1.45
CA ASP A 26 -14.75 -8.68 1.79
C ASP A 26 -13.66 -7.96 2.59
N ARG A 27 -12.89 -8.73 3.37
CA ARG A 27 -11.72 -8.20 4.09
C ARG A 27 -10.76 -7.51 3.12
N ALA A 28 -10.15 -6.40 3.55
CA ALA A 28 -9.26 -5.58 2.72
C ALA A 28 -8.16 -6.38 2.00
N ILE A 29 -7.59 -7.39 2.68
CA ILE A 29 -6.56 -8.29 2.13
C ILE A 29 -7.03 -9.12 0.91
N TYR A 30 -8.34 -9.32 0.74
CA TYR A 30 -8.93 -10.07 -0.37
C TYR A 30 -9.46 -9.18 -1.51
N ARG A 31 -9.40 -7.85 -1.36
CA ARG A 31 -9.97 -6.92 -2.34
C ARG A 31 -9.11 -6.70 -3.58
N GLY A 32 -7.89 -7.19 -3.63
CA GLY A 32 -7.05 -7.11 -4.82
C GLY A 32 -7.60 -7.98 -5.95
N GLN A 33 -7.89 -7.38 -7.12
CA GLN A 33 -8.34 -8.12 -8.31
C GLN A 33 -7.34 -9.21 -8.72
N GLY A 34 -7.87 -10.29 -9.30
CA GLY A 34 -7.11 -11.45 -9.73
C GLY A 34 -6.85 -12.44 -8.60
N SER A 35 -5.71 -13.13 -8.66
CA SER A 35 -5.39 -14.20 -7.71
C SER A 35 -4.98 -13.65 -6.33
N ILE A 36 -5.43 -14.33 -5.27
CA ILE A 36 -4.96 -14.11 -3.90
C ILE A 36 -3.47 -14.46 -3.73
N ALA A 37 -2.90 -15.29 -4.61
CA ALA A 37 -1.52 -15.74 -4.54
C ALA A 37 -0.51 -14.56 -4.60
N TYR A 38 -0.86 -13.46 -5.25
CA TYR A 38 -0.06 -12.25 -5.27
C TYR A 38 0.04 -11.61 -3.88
N THR A 39 -1.10 -11.42 -3.20
CA THR A 39 -1.15 -10.91 -1.82
C THR A 39 -0.45 -11.87 -0.87
N ALA A 40 -0.62 -13.19 -1.05
CA ALA A 40 0.01 -14.19 -0.20
C ALA A 40 1.55 -14.13 -0.28
N ALA A 41 2.10 -13.91 -1.47
CA ALA A 41 3.53 -13.89 -1.67
C ALA A 41 4.21 -12.52 -1.45
N ALA A 42 3.47 -11.41 -1.54
CA ALA A 42 4.00 -10.09 -1.21
C ALA A 42 4.38 -10.01 0.29
N ARG A 43 5.53 -9.42 0.61
CA ARG A 43 5.95 -9.20 2.02
C ARG A 43 5.19 -8.05 2.68
N ILE A 44 4.81 -7.05 1.88
CA ILE A 44 4.07 -5.86 2.29
C ILE A 44 2.94 -5.65 1.31
N VAL A 45 1.75 -5.29 1.80
CA VAL A 45 0.60 -4.91 0.97
C VAL A 45 -0.02 -3.66 1.56
N HIS A 46 -0.15 -2.63 0.72
CA HIS A 46 -0.84 -1.40 1.04
C HIS A 46 -2.14 -1.29 0.24
N LEU A 47 -3.19 -0.78 0.89
CA LEU A 47 -4.43 -0.36 0.26
C LEU A 47 -4.40 1.15 0.08
N VAL A 48 -4.73 1.64 -1.11
CA VAL A 48 -4.90 3.07 -1.36
C VAL A 48 -6.38 3.37 -1.53
N GLY A 49 -6.88 4.35 -0.79
CA GLY A 49 -8.27 4.77 -0.82
C GLY A 49 -8.44 6.28 -0.65
N MET A 50 -9.67 6.76 -0.81
CA MET A 50 -10.03 8.14 -0.46
C MET A 50 -10.14 8.27 1.05
N ASN A 51 -9.70 9.40 1.61
CA ASN A 51 -10.05 9.74 2.98
C ASN A 51 -11.59 9.98 3.02
N PRO A 52 -12.33 9.34 3.95
CA PRO A 52 -13.78 9.51 4.07
C PRO A 52 -14.20 10.92 4.50
N ASP A 53 -13.38 11.59 5.30
CA ASP A 53 -13.61 12.92 5.87
C ASP A 53 -13.17 14.04 4.91
N ASP A 54 -12.14 13.78 4.10
CA ASP A 54 -11.63 14.74 3.12
C ASP A 54 -11.32 14.07 1.77
N LYS A 55 -12.24 14.23 0.81
CA LYS A 55 -12.12 13.61 -0.53
C LYS A 55 -11.00 14.21 -1.39
N THR A 56 -10.38 15.33 -0.99
CA THR A 56 -9.18 15.86 -1.66
C THR A 56 -7.94 15.04 -1.32
N LYS A 57 -7.97 14.33 -0.20
CA LYS A 57 -6.87 13.47 0.28
C LYS A 57 -7.09 12.01 -0.06
N ARG A 58 -5.98 11.28 -0.03
CA ARG A 58 -5.91 9.82 -0.18
C ARG A 58 -5.16 9.25 1.01
N VAL A 59 -5.43 8.00 1.34
CA VAL A 59 -4.77 7.29 2.45
C VAL A 59 -4.12 6.04 1.92
N VAL A 60 -2.86 5.82 2.29
CA VAL A 60 -2.16 4.54 2.14
C VAL A 60 -2.27 3.80 3.47
N VAL A 61 -2.97 2.68 3.49
CA VAL A 61 -3.17 1.86 4.69
C VAL A 61 -2.42 0.53 4.56
N PRO A 62 -1.51 0.18 5.47
CA PRO A 62 -0.90 -1.14 5.46
C PRO A 62 -1.93 -2.20 5.85
N ILE A 63 -2.14 -3.19 4.99
CA ILE A 63 -3.11 -4.29 5.20
C ILE A 63 -2.42 -5.65 5.34
N LYS A 64 -1.11 -5.71 5.10
CA LYS A 64 -0.23 -6.84 5.38
C LYS A 64 1.20 -6.33 5.54
N ASN A 65 1.90 -6.77 6.57
CA ASN A 65 3.33 -6.53 6.74
C ASN A 65 3.97 -7.72 7.46
N ASN A 66 4.95 -8.35 6.81
CA ASN A 66 5.72 -9.45 7.39
C ASN A 66 7.03 -8.98 8.04
N LEU A 67 7.43 -7.72 7.85
CA LEU A 67 8.74 -7.18 8.25
C LEU A 67 8.67 -6.28 9.49
N ALA A 68 7.47 -5.79 9.82
CA ALA A 68 7.21 -4.95 10.99
C ALA A 68 5.72 -5.03 11.38
N PRO A 69 5.32 -4.52 12.55
CA PRO A 69 3.92 -4.32 12.90
C PRO A 69 3.15 -3.49 11.85
N LEU A 70 1.83 -3.63 11.85
CA LEU A 70 0.96 -2.76 11.05
C LEU A 70 0.81 -1.42 11.77
N GLU A 71 1.30 -0.37 11.13
CA GLU A 71 1.18 1.02 11.59
C GLU A 71 -0.12 1.67 11.09
N GLN A 72 -0.40 2.89 11.56
CA GLN A 72 -1.51 3.68 11.05
C GLN A 72 -1.29 4.07 9.58
N GLY A 73 -2.38 4.23 8.84
CA GLY A 73 -2.31 4.71 7.46
C GLY A 73 -1.78 6.15 7.39
N ILE A 74 -1.09 6.46 6.28
CA ILE A 74 -0.52 7.78 6.02
C ILE A 74 -1.32 8.46 4.92
N GLU A 75 -1.66 9.72 5.15
CA GLU A 75 -2.38 10.54 4.20
C GLU A 75 -1.44 11.21 3.19
N PHE A 76 -1.92 11.35 1.97
CA PHE A 76 -1.26 12.12 0.93
C PHE A 76 -2.28 12.85 0.06
N GLN A 77 -1.83 13.87 -0.63
CA GLN A 77 -2.62 14.59 -1.63
C GLN A 77 -1.82 14.75 -2.93
N ILE A 78 -2.54 14.93 -4.03
CA ILE A 78 -1.97 15.26 -5.34
C ILE A 78 -2.58 16.59 -5.77
N GLU A 79 -1.74 17.61 -5.95
CA GLU A 79 -2.13 18.96 -6.33
C GLU A 79 -1.20 19.40 -7.47
N ASP A 80 -1.76 19.92 -8.57
CA ASP A 80 -1.01 20.34 -9.77
C ASP A 80 0.00 19.31 -10.29
N GLY A 81 -0.35 18.02 -10.19
CA GLY A 81 0.51 16.90 -10.62
C GLY A 81 1.64 16.56 -9.65
N CYS A 82 1.76 17.29 -8.53
CA CYS A 82 2.75 17.05 -7.50
C CYS A 82 2.17 16.22 -6.34
N PHE A 83 3.00 15.37 -5.76
CA PHE A 83 2.63 14.50 -4.63
C PHE A 83 3.11 15.10 -3.30
N TYR A 84 2.25 15.09 -2.29
CA TYR A 84 2.55 15.62 -0.96
C TYR A 84 2.11 14.66 0.15
N TRP A 85 3.00 14.35 1.08
CA TRP A 85 2.64 13.68 2.32
C TRP A 85 1.93 14.66 3.25
N VAL A 86 0.79 14.25 3.80
CA VAL A 86 0.11 14.99 4.85
C VAL A 86 0.72 14.51 6.17
N VAL A 87 1.63 15.31 6.72
CA VAL A 87 2.38 14.93 7.93
C VAL A 87 1.47 15.08 9.15
N SER A 88 0.95 13.97 9.66
CA SER A 88 0.22 13.91 10.91
C SER A 88 1.14 13.41 12.04
N HIS A 89 1.89 14.33 12.68
CA HIS A 89 2.72 14.22 13.91
C HIS A 89 4.27 14.19 13.76
N PRO A 90 5.02 14.88 14.65
CA PRO A 90 6.46 15.12 14.56
C PRO A 90 7.35 14.04 15.20
N SER A 91 6.89 12.80 15.34
CA SER A 91 7.66 11.75 16.03
C SER A 91 8.10 10.64 15.08
N ARG A 92 9.39 10.73 14.69
CA ARG A 92 10.19 9.72 13.95
C ARG A 92 9.96 9.61 12.44
N LEU A 93 10.24 10.70 11.73
CA LEU A 93 10.98 10.57 10.47
C LEU A 93 12.45 10.29 10.82
N VAL A 94 12.78 9.04 11.14
CA VAL A 94 14.15 8.57 10.88
C VAL A 94 14.15 8.20 9.41
N CYS A 95 14.46 9.20 8.59
CA CYS A 95 15.03 8.97 7.28
C CYS A 95 16.32 8.17 7.53
N CYS A 96 16.34 6.90 7.12
CA CYS A 96 17.60 6.19 6.92
C CYS A 96 18.25 6.68 5.62
#